data_AF-A0A9X6AE24-F1
#
_entry.id   AF-A0A9X6AE24-F1
#
_cell.length_a   1.000
_cell.length_b   1.000
_cell.length_c   1.000
_cell.angle_alpha   90.00
_cell.angle_beta   90.00
_cell.angle_gamma   90.00
#
_symmetry.space_group_name_H-M   'P 1'
#
loop_
_entity.id
_entity.type
_entity.pdbx_description
1 polymer ?
#
loop_
_entity_poly.entity_id
_entity_poly.type
_entity_poly.pdbx_seq_one_letter_code
_entity_poly.pdbx_strand_id
1 'polypeptide(L)'
;APTDGQRERLEALGVVPLPPEQEAPAKAASGAFERGVAALAQYKARTGSVTVPRAHVETVVVDGQEHSVKLGVFLSNTKSRRGKLATDKLQALADLGLDWAA
;
A
#
# COMPACT_ATOMS: atom_id res chain seq x y z
N ALA A 1 -13.35 18.27 25.66
CA ALA A 1 -12.63 17.99 24.40
C ALA A 1 -11.31 17.34 24.79
N PRO A 2 -11.08 16.09 24.38
CA PRO A 2 -10.99 15.69 22.98
C PRO A 2 -12.10 14.71 22.59
N THR A 3 -12.57 14.78 21.34
CA THR A 3 -13.47 13.76 20.77
C THR A 3 -12.61 12.63 20.22
N ASP A 4 -12.19 11.74 21.12
CA ASP A 4 -11.56 10.43 20.88
C ASP A 4 -12.55 9.42 20.30
N GLY A 5 -13.28 9.85 19.27
CA GLY A 5 -14.10 8.99 18.43
C GLY A 5 -13.17 8.12 17.58
N GLN A 6 -12.68 7.06 18.21
CA GLN A 6 -12.48 5.75 17.62
C GLN A 6 -13.49 5.60 16.47
N ARG A 7 -13.07 5.89 15.24
CA ARG A 7 -13.97 5.76 14.08
C ARG A 7 -14.08 4.28 13.76
N GLU A 8 -14.89 3.62 14.59
CA GLU A 8 -15.61 2.40 14.29
C GLU A 8 -16.11 2.44 12.85
N ARG A 9 -15.50 1.61 12.01
CA ARG A 9 -16.03 0.96 10.80
C ARG A 9 -14.84 0.25 10.13
N LEU A 10 -14.71 -1.06 10.04
CA LEU A 10 -15.66 -2.15 10.18
C LEU A 10 -14.87 -3.43 10.53
N GLU A 11 -15.19 -4.00 11.69
CA GLU A 11 -15.19 -5.44 11.87
C GLU A 11 -16.26 -6.03 10.94
N ALA A 12 -15.83 -6.65 9.85
CA ALA A 12 -16.58 -7.67 9.14
C ALA A 12 -15.59 -8.37 8.22
N LEU A 13 -15.46 -9.69 8.38
CA LEU A 13 -14.54 -10.61 7.67
C LEU A 13 -13.23 -10.94 8.44
N GLY A 14 -13.37 -11.52 9.64
CA GLY A 14 -12.65 -12.72 10.09
C GLY A 14 -11.15 -12.90 9.81
N VAL A 15 -10.34 -11.83 9.75
CA VAL A 15 -8.88 -11.94 9.66
C VAL A 15 -8.31 -11.57 11.02
N VAL A 16 -7.84 -12.57 11.75
CA VAL A 16 -7.14 -12.39 13.03
C VAL A 16 -5.91 -11.51 12.81
N PRO A 17 -5.74 -10.40 13.55
CA PRO A 17 -4.57 -9.55 13.45
C PRO A 17 -3.38 -10.27 14.08
N LEU A 18 -2.34 -10.55 13.29
CA LEU A 18 -1.02 -10.87 13.83
C LEU A 18 -0.33 -9.56 14.22
N PRO A 19 0.32 -9.50 15.40
CA PRO A 19 0.73 -8.25 16.02
C PRO A 19 1.82 -7.53 15.22
N PRO A 20 1.75 -6.19 15.12
CA PRO A 20 2.83 -5.40 14.55
C PRO A 20 3.97 -5.30 15.56
N GLU A 21 5.10 -5.96 15.30
CA GLU A 21 6.33 -5.64 16.01
C GLU A 21 6.80 -4.23 15.61
N GLN A 22 7.22 -3.47 16.62
CA GLN A 22 7.43 -2.02 16.71
C GLN A 22 8.49 -1.53 15.69
N GLU A 23 8.50 -0.28 15.19
CA GLU A 23 8.81 0.97 15.91
C GLU A 23 8.31 2.23 15.16
N ALA A 24 8.07 3.31 15.91
CA ALA A 24 7.65 4.65 15.47
C ALA A 24 8.87 5.59 15.23
N PRO A 25 8.76 6.91 14.93
CA PRO A 25 7.67 7.75 14.39
C PRO A 25 8.09 8.66 13.18
N ALA A 26 7.11 9.38 12.60
CA ALA A 26 7.26 10.66 11.89
C ALA A 26 8.02 10.73 10.52
N LYS A 27 7.53 10.01 9.49
CA LYS A 27 7.58 10.42 8.05
C LYS A 27 6.57 9.63 7.20
N ALA A 28 5.49 9.16 7.84
CA ALA A 28 4.76 7.94 7.48
C ALA A 28 4.02 7.92 6.12
N ALA A 29 3.89 9.05 5.42
CA ALA A 29 3.17 9.10 4.13
C ALA A 29 4.06 8.76 2.92
N SER A 30 5.37 8.99 2.97
CA SER A 30 6.29 8.60 1.88
C SER A 30 6.61 7.11 1.95
N GLY A 31 6.99 6.61 3.13
CA GLY A 31 7.40 5.22 3.30
C GLY A 31 6.30 4.20 2.96
N ALA A 32 5.03 4.46 3.31
CA ALA A 32 3.94 3.54 2.95
C ALA A 32 3.68 3.49 1.44
N PHE A 33 3.89 4.60 0.74
CA PHE A 33 3.77 4.67 -0.71
C PHE A 33 4.96 4.00 -1.39
N GLU A 34 6.18 4.29 -0.96
CA GLU A 34 7.43 3.69 -1.45
C GLU A 34 7.40 2.17 -1.31
N ARG A 35 6.98 1.64 -0.15
CA ARG A 35 6.77 0.19 0.05
C ARG A 35 5.72 -0.37 -0.90
N GLY A 36 4.63 0.37 -1.16
CA GLY A 36 3.60 -0.04 -2.11
C GLY A 36 4.10 -0.11 -3.56
N VAL A 37 4.91 0.87 -3.98
CA VAL A 37 5.55 0.90 -5.29
C VAL A 37 6.58 -0.23 -5.41
N ALA A 38 7.41 -0.44 -4.40
CA ALA A 38 8.37 -1.55 -4.35
C ALA A 38 7.65 -2.92 -4.45
N ALA A 39 6.55 -3.08 -3.71
CA ALA A 39 5.73 -4.30 -3.77
C ALA A 39 5.13 -4.53 -5.15
N LEU A 40 4.64 -3.47 -5.81
CA LEU A 40 4.14 -3.58 -7.18
C LEU A 40 5.25 -3.96 -8.17
N ALA A 41 6.42 -3.33 -8.06
CA ALA A 41 7.56 -3.62 -8.91
C ALA A 41 8.01 -5.08 -8.78
N GLN A 42 8.12 -5.59 -7.53
CA GLN A 42 8.46 -6.98 -7.26
C GLN A 42 7.40 -7.95 -7.80
N TYR A 43 6.12 -7.67 -7.55
CA TYR A 43 5.02 -8.50 -8.07
C TYR A 43 5.02 -8.56 -9.59
N LYS A 44 5.23 -7.43 -10.28
CA LYS A 44 5.34 -7.36 -11.73
C LYS A 44 6.55 -8.14 -12.23
N ALA A 45 7.72 -8.00 -11.61
CA ALA A 45 8.91 -8.75 -12.00
C ALA A 45 8.70 -10.27 -11.88
N ARG A 46 7.97 -10.73 -10.85
CA ARG A 46 7.67 -12.13 -10.61
C ARG A 46 6.58 -12.71 -11.52
N THR A 47 5.52 -11.95 -11.78
CA THR A 47 4.32 -12.45 -12.48
C THR A 47 4.18 -11.98 -13.92
N GLY A 48 4.92 -10.94 -14.31
CA GLY A 48 4.74 -10.23 -15.58
C GLY A 48 3.45 -9.39 -15.64
N SER A 49 2.69 -9.27 -14.55
CA SER A 49 1.40 -8.60 -14.51
C SER A 49 1.30 -7.59 -13.37
N VAL A 50 0.47 -6.57 -13.55
CA VAL A 50 0.06 -5.64 -12.49
C VAL A 50 -1.36 -5.92 -11.97
N THR A 51 -1.96 -7.02 -12.43
CA THR A 51 -3.28 -7.48 -11.96
C THR A 51 -3.09 -8.26 -10.67
N VAL A 52 -3.34 -7.57 -9.55
CA VAL A 52 -3.10 -8.10 -8.21
C VAL A 52 -4.43 -8.48 -7.55
N PRO A 53 -4.58 -9.72 -7.04
CA PRO A 53 -5.75 -10.10 -6.24
C PRO A 53 -5.92 -9.18 -5.02
N ARG A 54 -7.16 -8.84 -4.66
CA ARG A 54 -7.47 -7.90 -3.57
C ARG A 54 -6.76 -8.25 -2.25
N ALA A 55 -6.73 -9.54 -1.91
CA ALA A 55 -6.16 -10.06 -0.66
C ALA A 55 -4.65 -10.36 -0.75
N HIS A 56 -4.01 -10.11 -1.89
CA HIS A 56 -2.59 -10.42 -2.09
C HIS A 56 -1.70 -9.60 -1.16
N VAL A 57 -0.78 -10.29 -0.49
CA VAL A 57 0.26 -9.71 0.36
C VAL A 57 1.60 -9.99 -0.31
N GLU A 58 2.38 -8.95 -0.52
CA GLU A 58 3.74 -9.04 -1.04
C GLU A 58 4.70 -8.54 0.04
N THR A 59 5.70 -9.35 0.38
CA THR A 59 6.77 -8.96 1.31
C THR A 59 7.90 -8.31 0.52
N VAL A 60 8.31 -7.12 0.93
CA VAL A 60 9.40 -6.35 0.30
C VAL A 60 10.40 -5.87 1.33
N VAL A 61 11.65 -5.74 0.92
CA VAL A 61 12.70 -5.13 1.73
C VAL A 61 12.86 -3.68 1.31
N VAL A 62 12.65 -2.74 2.22
CA VAL A 62 12.90 -1.30 2.01
C VAL A 62 13.76 -0.82 3.15
N ASP A 63 14.83 -0.07 2.84
CA ASP A 63 15.82 0.39 3.82
C ASP A 63 16.41 -0.74 4.70
N GLY A 64 16.54 -1.94 4.12
CA GLY A 64 17.05 -3.12 4.82
C GLY A 64 16.05 -3.79 5.77
N GLN A 65 14.80 -3.33 5.82
CA GLN A 65 13.74 -3.91 6.66
C GLN A 65 12.69 -4.62 5.83
N GLU A 66 12.25 -5.80 6.29
CA GLU A 66 11.15 -6.53 5.67
C GLU A 66 9.80 -5.90 6.02
N HIS A 67 8.95 -5.76 5.01
CA HIS A 67 7.62 -5.20 5.15
C HIS A 67 6.60 -6.01 4.37
N SER A 68 5.53 -6.41 5.05
CA SER A 68 4.37 -7.03 4.42
C SER A 68 3.41 -5.96 3.88
N VAL A 69 3.17 -5.96 2.58
CA VAL A 69 2.30 -5.00 1.90
C VAL A 69 1.09 -5.71 1.33
N LYS A 70 -0.12 -5.35 1.78
CA LYS A 70 -1.39 -5.77 1.15
C LYS A 70 -1.54 -5.05 -0.20
N LEU A 71 -0.86 -5.55 -1.24
CA LEU A 71 -0.70 -4.87 -2.52
C LEU A 71 -2.05 -4.60 -3.21
N GLY A 72 -2.98 -5.56 -3.21
CA GLY A 72 -4.33 -5.35 -3.74
C GLY A 72 -5.10 -4.25 -2.99
N VAL A 73 -4.84 -4.10 -1.69
CA VAL A 73 -5.41 -3.03 -0.85
C VAL A 73 -4.79 -1.68 -1.15
N PHE A 74 -3.46 -1.63 -1.22
CA PHE A 74 -2.71 -0.45 -1.61
C PHE A 74 -3.20 0.11 -2.95
N LEU A 75 -3.22 -0.72 -4.01
CA LEU A 75 -3.65 -0.28 -5.34
C LEU A 75 -5.07 0.29 -5.36
N SER A 76 -6.01 -0.37 -4.66
CA SER A 76 -7.40 0.10 -4.60
C SER A 76 -7.52 1.44 -3.86
N ASN A 77 -6.80 1.61 -2.74
CA ASN A 77 -6.80 2.85 -1.97
C ASN A 77 -6.17 4.00 -2.77
N THR A 78 -5.02 3.72 -3.39
CA THR A 78 -4.29 4.67 -4.23
C THR A 78 -5.12 5.12 -5.42
N LYS A 79 -5.80 4.18 -6.12
CA LYS A 79 -6.72 4.51 -7.21
C LYS A 79 -7.87 5.40 -6.76
N SER A 80 -8.50 5.10 -5.63
CA SER A 80 -9.58 5.94 -5.07
C SER A 80 -9.11 7.33 -4.64
N ARG A 81 -7.84 7.48 -4.22
CA ARG A 81 -7.25 8.76 -3.80
C ARG A 81 -6.45 9.46 -4.88
N ARG A 82 -6.42 8.96 -6.12
CA ARG A 82 -5.59 9.47 -7.22
C ARG A 82 -5.70 10.99 -7.42
N GLY A 83 -6.90 11.56 -7.26
CA GLY A 83 -7.13 13.01 -7.38
C GLY A 83 -6.49 13.86 -6.28
N LYS A 84 -5.93 13.24 -5.24
CA LYS A 84 -5.17 13.88 -4.15
C LYS A 84 -3.69 13.48 -4.16
N LEU A 85 -3.25 12.66 -5.11
CA LEU A 85 -1.84 12.30 -5.26
C LEU A 85 -1.11 13.37 -6.07
N ALA A 86 0.15 13.60 -5.71
CA ALA A 86 1.05 14.39 -6.54
C ALA A 86 1.27 13.68 -7.89
N THR A 87 1.46 14.47 -8.94
CA THR A 87 1.69 13.96 -10.31
C THR A 87 2.86 12.97 -10.35
N ASP A 88 3.96 13.26 -9.66
CA ASP A 88 5.15 12.39 -9.63
C ASP A 88 4.83 10.98 -9.08
N LYS A 89 3.91 10.89 -8.11
CA LYS A 89 3.47 9.60 -7.56
C LYS A 89 2.60 8.83 -8.53
N LEU A 90 1.77 9.52 -9.31
CA LEU A 90 0.96 8.89 -10.35
C LEU A 90 1.86 8.40 -11.49
N GLN A 91 2.84 9.20 -11.90
CA GLN A 91 3.81 8.82 -12.91
C GLN A 91 4.60 7.56 -12.50
N ALA A 92 5.09 7.50 -11.27
CA ALA A 92 5.79 6.32 -10.76
C ALA A 92 4.94 5.02 -10.84
N LEU A 93 3.61 5.14 -10.68
CA LEU A 93 2.68 4.01 -10.82
C LEU A 93 2.39 3.69 -12.29
N ALA A 94 2.29 4.71 -13.15
CA ALA A 94 2.11 4.57 -14.58
C ALA A 94 3.30 3.89 -15.24
N ASP A 95 4.54 4.25 -14.84
CA ASP A 95 5.78 3.64 -15.32
C ASP A 95 5.87 2.15 -14.95
N LEU A 96 5.25 1.77 -13.84
CA LEU A 96 5.10 0.36 -13.46
C LEU A 96 4.01 -0.36 -14.27
N GLY A 97 3.23 0.33 -15.09
CA GLY A 97 2.24 -0.26 -16.00
C GLY A 97 0.81 -0.21 -15.48
N LEU A 98 0.48 0.69 -14.56
CA LEU A 98 -0.90 0.91 -14.14
C LEU A 98 -1.59 1.92 -15.07
N ASP A 99 -2.42 1.43 -15.99
CA ASP A 99 -3.08 2.26 -17.02
C ASP A 99 -3.97 3.38 -16.45
N TRP A 100 -4.52 3.21 -15.24
CA TRP A 100 -5.39 4.21 -14.62
C TRP A 100 -4.63 5.37 -13.96
N ALA A 101 -3.31 5.23 -13.83
CA ALA A 101 -2.41 6.23 -13.26
C ALA A 101 -1.65 7.02 -14.34
N ALA A 102 -1.69 6.56 -15.60
CA ALA A 102 -1.19 7.27 -16.76
C ALA A 102 -2.12 8.43 -17.18
#